data_AF-A0A657B5Q3-F1
#
_entry.id   AF-A0A657B5Q3-F1
#
_cell.length_a   1.000
_cell.length_b   1.000
_cell.length_c   1.000
_cell.angle_alpha   90.00
_cell.angle_beta   90.00
_cell.angle_gamma   90.00
#
_symmetry.space_group_name_H-M   'P 1'
#
loop_
_entity.id
_entity.type
_entity.pdbx_description
1 polymer ?
#
loop_
_entity_poly.entity_id
_entity_poly.type
_entity_poly.pdbx_seq_one_letter_code
_entity_poly.pdbx_strand_id
1 'polypeptide(L)'
;MESLSECYFVEMMRILKIRATRKNHVNVLQHLQGFLKNDIDKEDKAELVETILQYREGLVPLIVPIVLMRHHFRRHPKPFVNNCKYLAPHPSELTLLNTL
;
A
#
# COMPACT_ATOMS: atom_id res chain seq x y z
N MET A 1 16.76 -15.69 30.74
CA MET A 1 15.58 -15.49 29.87
C MET A 1 15.27 -14.02 29.66
N GLU A 2 15.36 -13.17 30.68
CA GLU A 2 15.12 -11.71 30.57
C GLU A 2 15.96 -11.03 29.46
N SER A 3 17.23 -11.38 29.31
CA SER A 3 18.11 -10.76 28.29
C SER A 3 17.71 -11.00 26.83
N LEU A 4 17.11 -12.16 26.49
CA LEU A 4 16.68 -12.43 25.12
C LEU A 4 15.41 -11.66 24.76
N SER A 5 14.46 -11.58 25.71
CA SER A 5 13.20 -10.85 25.51
C SER A 5 13.45 -9.36 25.34
N GLU A 6 14.36 -8.79 26.15
CA GLU A 6 14.76 -7.39 26.04
C GLU A 6 15.48 -7.09 24.73
N CYS A 7 16.46 -7.91 24.33
CA CYS A 7 17.15 -7.76 23.05
C CYS A 7 16.17 -7.85 21.87
N TYR A 8 15.24 -8.81 21.89
CA TYR A 8 14.21 -8.93 20.86
C TYR A 8 13.32 -7.69 20.80
N PHE A 9 12.84 -7.21 21.96
CA PHE A 9 11.98 -6.04 22.02
C PHE A 9 12.70 -4.78 21.48
N VAL A 10 13.94 -4.55 21.90
CA VAL A 10 14.74 -3.42 21.43
C VAL A 10 14.96 -3.49 19.91
N GLU A 11 15.28 -4.66 19.37
CA GLU A 11 15.47 -4.83 17.93
C GLU A 11 14.16 -4.64 17.15
N MET A 12 13.07 -5.23 17.64
CA MET A 12 11.75 -5.08 17.05
C MET A 12 11.34 -3.60 16.99
N MET A 13 11.48 -2.87 18.09
CA MET A 13 11.17 -1.45 18.15
C MET A 13 12.09 -0.61 17.26
N ARG A 14 13.33 -1.04 17.01
CA ARG A 14 14.22 -0.41 16.03
C ARG A 14 13.71 -0.62 14.61
N ILE A 15 13.30 -1.84 14.26
CA ILE A 15 12.78 -2.17 12.92
C ILE A 15 11.46 -1.44 12.66
N LEU A 16 10.55 -1.35 13.64
CA LEU A 16 9.26 -0.65 13.48
C LEU A 16 9.40 0.85 13.18
N LYS A 17 10.55 1.47 13.47
CA LYS A 17 10.82 2.88 13.12
C LYS A 17 11.21 3.07 11.65
N ILE A 18 11.56 1.99 10.94
CA ILE A 18 11.97 2.07 9.54
C ILE A 18 10.73 2.33 8.68
N ARG A 19 10.68 3.50 8.05
CA ARG A 19 9.59 3.88 7.15
C ARG A 19 9.76 3.19 5.80
N ALA A 20 8.65 2.71 5.24
CA ALA A 20 8.65 2.15 3.90
C ALA A 20 9.09 3.22 2.89
N THR A 21 9.96 2.82 1.95
CA THR A 21 10.39 3.71 0.87
C THR A 21 9.36 3.75 -0.25
N ARG A 22 9.39 4.77 -1.12
CA ARG A 22 8.55 4.80 -2.34
C ARG A 22 8.70 3.52 -3.18
N LYS A 23 9.92 2.98 -3.28
CA LYS A 23 10.18 1.71 -3.96
C LYS A 23 9.41 0.55 -3.31
N ASN A 24 9.38 0.46 -1.98
CA ASN A 24 8.59 -0.56 -1.29
C ASN A 24 7.10 -0.40 -1.55
N HIS A 25 6.58 0.84 -1.50
CA HIS A 25 5.18 1.12 -1.81
C HIS A 25 4.81 0.74 -3.25
N VAL A 26 5.63 1.10 -4.23
CA VAL A 26 5.45 0.72 -5.65
C VAL A 26 5.40 -0.79 -5.80
N ASN A 27 6.32 -1.53 -5.17
CA ASN A 27 6.31 -2.99 -5.23
C ASN A 27 5.00 -3.58 -4.69
N VAL A 28 4.52 -3.09 -3.55
CA VAL A 28 3.24 -3.55 -2.96
C VAL A 28 2.08 -3.21 -3.89
N LEU A 29 2.03 -2.00 -4.44
CA LEU A 29 0.99 -1.57 -5.36
C LEU A 29 0.97 -2.44 -6.63
N GLN A 30 2.13 -2.75 -7.22
CA GLN A 30 2.23 -3.64 -8.38
C GLN A 30 1.80 -5.08 -8.06
N HIS A 31 2.15 -5.59 -6.88
CA HIS A 31 1.65 -6.89 -6.43
C HIS A 31 0.13 -6.90 -6.28
N LEU A 32 -0.45 -5.85 -5.70
CA LEU A 32 -1.90 -5.69 -5.59
C LEU A 32 -2.58 -5.59 -6.98
N GLN A 33 -1.97 -4.85 -7.91
CA GLN A 33 -2.44 -4.73 -9.29
C GLN A 33 -2.55 -6.10 -9.97
N GLY A 34 -1.60 -7.00 -9.70
CA GLY A 34 -1.60 -8.37 -10.24
C GLY A 34 -2.86 -9.17 -9.90
N PHE A 35 -3.54 -8.86 -8.79
CA PHE A 35 -4.80 -9.51 -8.43
C PHE A 35 -6.01 -9.02 -9.23
N LEU A 36 -5.90 -7.85 -9.88
CA LEU A 36 -6.95 -7.25 -10.70
C LEU A 36 -6.76 -7.56 -12.20
N LYS A 37 -5.64 -8.18 -12.59
CA LYS A 37 -5.23 -8.33 -14.00
C LYS A 37 -6.27 -8.96 -14.93
N ASN A 38 -7.21 -9.75 -14.41
CA ASN A 38 -8.26 -10.42 -15.18
C ASN A 38 -9.65 -9.81 -14.94
N ASP A 39 -9.78 -8.86 -14.02
CA ASP A 39 -11.08 -8.34 -13.56
C ASP A 39 -11.40 -6.95 -14.13
N ILE A 40 -10.37 -6.19 -14.51
CA ILE A 40 -10.49 -4.84 -15.08
C ILE A 40 -10.11 -4.83 -16.55
N ASP A 41 -10.60 -3.84 -17.30
CA ASP A 41 -10.31 -3.68 -18.73
C ASP A 41 -8.88 -3.14 -18.98
N LYS A 42 -8.57 -2.82 -20.23
CA LYS A 42 -7.23 -2.41 -20.62
C LYS A 42 -6.95 -0.97 -20.20
N GLU A 43 -7.95 -0.11 -20.29
CA GLU A 43 -7.91 1.30 -19.96
C GLU A 43 -7.68 1.48 -18.45
N ASP A 44 -8.45 0.79 -17.61
CA ASP A 44 -8.29 0.78 -16.15
C ASP A 44 -6.91 0.26 -15.72
N LYS A 45 -6.38 -0.75 -16.42
CA LYS A 45 -5.01 -1.25 -16.14
C LYS A 45 -3.97 -0.20 -16.44
N ALA A 46 -4.11 0.50 -17.56
CA ALA A 46 -3.18 1.56 -17.95
C ALA A 46 -3.21 2.70 -16.94
N GLU A 47 -4.40 3.13 -16.50
CA GLU A 47 -4.56 4.16 -15.47
C GLU A 47 -3.87 3.77 -14.16
N LEU A 48 -4.04 2.52 -13.70
CA LEU A 48 -3.35 2.02 -12.51
C LEU A 48 -1.82 2.02 -12.67
N VAL A 49 -1.30 1.56 -13.82
CA VAL A 49 0.16 1.58 -14.09
C VAL A 49 0.67 3.02 -14.05
N GLU A 50 0.02 3.93 -14.76
CA GLU A 50 0.42 5.33 -14.85
C GLU A 50 0.39 6.00 -13.48
N THR A 51 -0.68 5.79 -12.70
CA THR A 51 -0.81 6.37 -11.35
C THR A 51 0.31 5.86 -10.42
N ILE A 52 0.68 4.58 -10.51
CA ILE A 52 1.80 4.02 -9.73
C ILE A 52 3.15 4.63 -10.17
N LEU A 53 3.34 4.88 -11.47
CA LEU A 53 4.54 5.53 -11.99
C LEU A 53 4.63 6.99 -11.53
N GLN A 54 3.54 7.75 -11.63
CA GLN A 54 3.47 9.13 -11.12
C GLN A 54 3.78 9.19 -9.63
N TYR A 55 3.29 8.23 -8.82
CA TYR A 55 3.66 8.13 -7.41
C TYR A 55 5.15 7.83 -7.20
N ARG A 56 5.71 6.89 -8.00
CA ARG A 56 7.14 6.56 -7.96
C ARG A 56 8.01 7.79 -8.21
N GLU A 57 7.63 8.61 -9.18
CA GLU A 57 8.30 9.86 -9.54
C GLU A 57 8.03 11.00 -8.54
N GLY A 58 7.00 10.87 -7.70
CA GLY A 58 6.63 11.86 -6.70
C GLY A 58 5.73 12.96 -7.22
N LEU A 59 5.09 12.75 -8.37
CA LEU A 59 4.14 13.68 -8.98
C LEU A 59 2.79 13.67 -8.25
N VAL A 60 2.43 12.53 -7.65
CA VAL A 60 1.20 12.36 -6.86
C VAL A 60 1.51 11.72 -5.51
N PRO A 61 0.72 12.00 -4.46
CA PRO A 61 0.88 11.36 -3.15
C PRO A 61 0.39 9.91 -3.16
N LEU A 62 0.83 9.12 -2.17
CA LEU A 62 0.50 7.69 -2.05
C LEU A 62 -1.01 7.41 -2.00
N ILE A 63 -1.81 8.34 -1.49
CA ILE A 63 -3.27 8.18 -1.41
C ILE A 63 -3.92 7.96 -2.79
N VAL A 64 -3.39 8.55 -3.86
CA VAL A 64 -3.99 8.49 -5.20
C VAL A 64 -4.04 7.05 -5.73
N PRO A 65 -2.92 6.31 -5.84
CA PRO A 65 -2.99 4.90 -6.24
C PRO A 65 -3.75 4.02 -5.23
N ILE A 66 -3.75 4.35 -3.94
CA ILE A 66 -4.51 3.59 -2.93
C ILE A 66 -6.02 3.72 -3.16
N VAL A 67 -6.53 4.92 -3.43
CA VAL A 67 -7.96 5.15 -3.66
C VAL A 67 -8.41 4.46 -4.95
N LEU A 68 -7.61 4.54 -6.01
CA LEU A 68 -7.91 3.83 -7.27
C LEU A 68 -7.94 2.31 -7.07
N MET A 69 -6.96 1.75 -6.34
CA MET A 69 -6.98 0.34 -5.94
C MET A 69 -8.24 -0.04 -5.15
N ARG A 70 -8.61 0.75 -4.14
CA ARG A 70 -9.83 0.52 -3.35
C ARG A 70 -11.07 0.51 -4.24
N HIS A 71 -11.15 1.41 -5.21
CA HIS A 71 -12.25 1.47 -6.16
C HIS A 71 -12.41 0.14 -6.91
N HIS A 72 -11.34 -0.36 -7.54
CA HIS A 72 -11.39 -1.61 -8.28
C HIS A 72 -11.67 -2.81 -7.36
N PHE A 73 -11.04 -2.90 -6.19
CA PHE A 73 -11.31 -4.00 -5.26
C PHE A 73 -12.73 -3.98 -4.68
N ARG A 74 -13.38 -2.82 -4.56
CA ARG A 74 -14.80 -2.76 -4.18
C ARG A 74 -15.71 -3.35 -5.25
N ARG A 75 -15.37 -3.17 -6.53
CA ARG A 75 -16.11 -3.72 -7.68
C ARG A 75 -15.78 -5.19 -7.93
N HIS A 76 -14.55 -5.58 -7.61
CA HIS A 76 -14.00 -6.92 -7.81
C HIS A 76 -13.45 -7.46 -6.48
N PRO A 77 -14.34 -7.80 -5.52
CA PRO A 77 -13.94 -8.18 -4.17
C PRO A 77 -13.04 -9.41 -4.18
N LYS A 78 -11.94 -9.33 -3.42
CA LYS A 78 -11.03 -10.46 -3.17
C LYS A 78 -11.03 -10.79 -1.68
N PRO A 79 -10.98 -12.07 -1.28
CA PRO A 79 -11.07 -12.46 0.14
C PRO A 79 -10.03 -11.80 1.05
N PHE A 80 -8.82 -11.52 0.53
CA PHE A 80 -7.74 -10.93 1.32
C PHE A 80 -7.87 -9.42 1.53
N VAL A 81 -8.64 -8.71 0.70
CA VAL A 81 -8.69 -7.23 0.69
C VAL A 81 -9.23 -6.70 2.02
N ASN A 82 -10.25 -7.35 2.58
CA ASN A 82 -10.85 -6.95 3.85
C ASN A 82 -9.86 -7.01 5.03
N ASN A 83 -8.81 -7.82 4.91
CA ASN A 83 -7.75 -7.97 5.89
C ASN A 83 -6.48 -7.17 5.52
N CYS A 84 -6.44 -6.56 4.34
CA CYS A 84 -5.27 -5.85 3.84
C CYS A 84 -5.17 -4.45 4.48
N LYS A 85 -4.47 -4.36 5.61
CA LYS A 85 -4.21 -3.08 6.29
C LYS A 85 -3.49 -2.06 5.41
N TYR A 86 -2.71 -2.47 4.42
CA TYR A 86 -2.06 -1.52 3.51
C TYR A 86 -3.05 -0.67 2.73
N LEU A 87 -4.19 -1.25 2.33
CA LEU A 87 -5.22 -0.52 1.61
C LEU A 87 -5.97 0.44 2.52
N ALA A 88 -6.08 0.19 3.82
CA ALA A 88 -6.71 1.09 4.80
C ALA A 88 -5.96 1.08 6.13
N PRO A 89 -4.76 1.72 6.19
CA PRO A 89 -3.85 1.54 7.33
C PRO A 89 -4.29 2.34 8.55
N HIS A 90 -4.94 3.48 8.32
CA HIS A 90 -5.33 4.43 9.34
C HIS A 90 -6.76 4.92 9.10
N PRO A 91 -7.45 5.39 10.16
CA PRO A 91 -8.69 6.14 10.02
C PRO A 91 -8.49 7.33 9.05
N SER A 92 -9.47 7.57 8.19
CA SER A 92 -9.39 8.56 7.11
C SER A 92 -9.20 9.99 7.64
N GLU A 93 -9.71 10.24 8.85
CA GLU A 93 -9.67 11.52 9.57
C GLU A 93 -8.24 11.98 9.87
N LEU A 94 -7.28 11.06 9.90
CA LEU A 94 -5.87 11.38 10.18
C LEU A 94 -5.14 11.93 8.95
N THR A 95 -5.67 11.80 7.73
CA THR A 95 -5.12 12.36 6.47
C THR A 95 -3.65 12.01 6.13
N LEU A 96 -3.07 11.02 6.81
CA LEU A 96 -1.62 10.74 6.80
C LEU A 96 -1.07 10.33 5.42
N LEU A 97 -1.91 9.83 4.53
CA LEU A 97 -1.50 9.38 3.19
C LEU A 97 -1.39 10.52 2.17
N ASN A 98 -1.85 11.72 2.51
CA ASN A 98 -1.80 12.89 1.62
C ASN A 98 -0.42 13.57 1.63
N THR A 99 0.36 13.35 2.69
CA THR A 99 1.66 13.99 2.93
C THR A 99 2.85 13.05 2.69
N LEU A 100 2.60 11.80 2.29
CA LEU A 100 3.60 10.73 2.09
C LEU A 100 3.96 10.51 0.62
#